data_AF-A0A259CAA9-F1
#
_entry.id   AF-A0A259CAA9-F1
#
_cell.length_a   1.000
_cell.length_b   1.000
_cell.length_c   1.000
_cell.angle_alpha   90.00
_cell.angle_beta   90.00
_cell.angle_gamma   90.00
#
_symmetry.space_group_name_H-M   'P 1'
#
loop_
_entity.id
_entity.type
_entity.pdbx_description
1 polymer ?
#
loop_
_entity_poly.entity_id
_entity_poly.type
_entity_poly.pdbx_seq_one_letter_code
_entity_poly.pdbx_strand_id
1 'polypeptide(L)' 'MSGWIVDAVSDIVTLDSETLQPPPPTSAGDTVVPFLEGLAAIDDKMVMVLNLAALSDAVVVPEAA' A
#
# COMPACT_ATOMS: atom_id res chain seq x y z
N MET A 1 14.24 -9.07 -4.77
CA MET A 1 14.07 -7.72 -5.33
C MET A 1 12.78 -7.71 -6.11
N SER A 2 11.74 -7.10 -5.55
CA SER A 2 10.36 -7.14 -6.06
C SER A 2 10.07 -5.85 -6.81
N GLY A 3 9.50 -5.95 -8.02
CA GLY A 3 9.10 -4.79 -8.82
C GLY A 3 7.58 -4.69 -8.90
N TRP A 4 7.07 -3.46 -8.99
CA TRP A 4 5.64 -3.17 -9.02
C TRP A 4 5.28 -2.51 -10.35
N ILE A 5 4.22 -3.02 -11.00
CA ILE A 5 3.66 -2.38 -12.19
C ILE A 5 2.74 -1.27 -11.71
N VAL A 6 3.05 -0.04 -12.10
CA VAL A 6 2.27 1.16 -11.80
C VAL A 6 2.02 1.94 -13.08
N ASP A 7 0.94 2.71 -13.12
CA ASP A 7 0.61 3.55 -14.27
C ASP A 7 1.63 4.71 -14.42
N ALA A 8 1.91 5.41 -13.32
CA ALA A 8 2.88 6.49 -13.27
C ALA A 8 3.43 6.71 -11.85
N VAL A 9 4.58 7.37 -11.76
CA VAL A 9 5.14 7.90 -10.51
C VAL A 9 4.81 9.39 -10.45
N SER A 10 4.07 9.79 -9.41
CA SER A 10 3.58 11.17 -9.29
C SER A 10 4.62 12.11 -8.66
N ASP A 11 5.10 11.78 -7.46
CA ASP A 11 6.03 12.61 -6.70
C ASP A 11 6.69 11.80 -5.56
N ILE A 12 7.67 12.38 -4.89
CA ILE A 12 8.29 11.85 -3.67
C ILE A 12 7.91 12.75 -2.51
N VAL A 13 7.20 12.17 -1.55
CA VAL A 13 6.67 12.89 -0.38
C VAL A 13 7.26 12.31 0.90
N THR A 14 7.50 13.17 1.89
CA THR A 14 7.88 12.74 3.24
C THR A 14 6.63 12.68 4.11
N LEU A 15 6.43 11.55 4.77
CA LEU A 15 5.29 11.32 5.65
C LEU A 15 5.78 11.04 7.06
N ASP A 16 5.10 11.61 8.04
CA ASP A 16 5.26 11.21 9.43
C ASP A 16 4.27 10.08 9.74
N SER A 17 4.78 8.97 10.26
CA SER A 17 3.98 7.82 10.68
C SER A 17 2.85 8.17 11.64
N GLU A 18 3.00 9.21 12.47
CA GLU A 18 1.95 9.63 13.42
C GLU A 18 0.74 10.28 12.72
N THR A 19 0.90 10.72 11.47
CA THR A 19 -0.19 11.32 10.67
C THR A 19 -1.02 10.30 9.91
N LEU A 20 -0.59 9.02 9.92
CA LEU A 20 -1.32 7.95 9.26
C LEU A 20 -2.62 7.66 10.00
N GLN A 21 -3.71 7.75 9.26
CA GLN A 21 -5.02 7.35 9.74
C GLN A 21 -5.24 5.87 9.44
N PRO A 22 -6.00 5.16 10.31
CA PRO A 22 -6.32 3.76 10.05
C PRO A 22 -7.08 3.64 8.71
N PRO A 23 -6.86 2.53 7.97
CA PRO A 23 -7.58 2.31 6.74
C PRO A 23 -9.09 2.30 7.04
N PRO A 24 -9.91 2.86 6.15
CA PRO A 24 -11.34 2.91 6.36
C PRO A 24 -11.88 1.48 6.30
N PRO A 25 -13.04 1.20 6.92
CA PRO A 25 -13.71 -0.08 6.74
C PRO A 25 -14.15 -0.20 5.27
N THR A 26 -13.28 -0.76 4.43
CA THR A 26 -13.56 -0.94 3.01
C THR A 26 -14.56 -2.08 2.83
N SER A 27 -15.45 -1.95 1.86
CA SER A 27 -16.36 -3.02 1.42
C SER A 27 -15.64 -4.27 0.90
N ALA A 28 -14.33 -4.20 0.63
CA ALA A 28 -13.48 -5.31 0.23
C ALA A 28 -13.07 -6.25 1.38
N GLY A 29 -13.40 -5.91 2.64
CA GLY A 29 -13.22 -6.78 3.81
C GLY A 29 -11.81 -6.86 4.39
N ASP A 30 -11.68 -7.59 5.49
CA ASP A 30 -10.45 -7.79 6.29
C ASP A 30 -9.26 -8.38 5.50
N THR A 31 -9.46 -8.81 4.26
CA THR A 31 -8.43 -9.42 3.40
C THR A 31 -7.47 -8.40 2.80
N VAL A 32 -7.88 -7.14 2.63
CA VAL A 32 -7.03 -6.09 2.05
C VAL A 32 -6.25 -5.32 3.12
N VAL A 33 -6.82 -5.22 4.32
CA VAL A 33 -6.25 -4.48 5.46
C VAL A 33 -4.78 -4.84 5.77
N PRO A 34 -4.35 -6.11 5.75
CA PRO A 34 -2.95 -6.49 6.03
C PRO A 34 -1.93 -5.89 5.07
N PHE A 35 -2.37 -5.50 3.87
CA PHE A 35 -1.51 -4.94 2.83
C PHE A 35 -1.50 -3.41 2.83
N LEU A 36 -2.21 -2.77 3.76
CA LEU A 36 -2.28 -1.33 3.92
C LEU A 36 -1.60 -0.94 5.24
N GLU A 37 -0.70 0.03 5.19
CA GLU A 37 -0.18 0.68 6.41
C GLU A 37 -1.19 1.70 6.95
N GLY A 38 -1.89 2.41 6.05
CA GLY A 38 -2.90 3.38 6.43
C GLY A 38 -3.25 4.36 5.31
N LEU A 39 -3.86 5.46 5.70
CA LEU A 39 -4.18 6.60 4.84
C LEU A 39 -3.41 7.84 5.28
N ALA A 40 -2.84 8.56 4.31
CA ALA A 40 -2.27 9.88 4.52
C ALA A 40 -3.08 10.93 3.76
N ALA A 41 -3.37 12.05 4.42
CA ALA A 41 -3.85 13.25 3.75
C ALA A 41 -2.62 14.08 3.32
N ILE A 42 -2.43 14.23 2.01
CA ILE A 42 -1.32 14.97 1.42
C ILE A 42 -1.93 16.08 0.57
N ASP A 43 -1.73 17.32 0.99
CA ASP A 43 -2.44 18.48 0.45
C ASP A 43 -3.95 18.21 0.44
N ASP A 44 -4.59 18.35 -0.71
CA ASP A 44 -6.02 18.08 -0.92
C ASP A 44 -6.31 16.65 -1.39
N LYS A 45 -5.35 15.72 -1.25
CA LYS A 45 -5.47 14.33 -1.73
C LYS A 45 -5.40 13.34 -0.58
N MET A 46 -6.23 12.30 -0.66
CA MET A 46 -6.13 11.12 0.18
C MET A 46 -5.28 10.07 -0.53
N VAL A 47 -4.18 9.68 0.09
CA VAL A 47 -3.25 8.68 -0.44
C VAL A 47 -3.25 7.45 0.45
N MET A 48 -3.35 6.28 -0.16
CA MET A 48 -3.30 5.01 0.54
C MET A 48 -1.85 4.52 0.58
N VAL A 49 -1.36 4.20 1.78
CA VAL A 49 0.00 3.74 2.00
C VAL A 49 0.00 2.21 2.04
N LEU A 50 0.79 1.61 1.16
CA LEU A 50 0.87 0.15 0.99
C LEU A 50 1.97 -0.44 1.87
N ASN A 51 1.67 -1.56 2.53
CA ASN A 51 2.68 -2.36 3.23
C ASN A 51 3.42 -3.24 2.21
N LEU A 52 4.55 -2.74 1.71
CA LEU A 52 5.33 -3.43 0.68
C LEU A 52 5.93 -4.77 1.18
N ALA A 53 6.20 -4.88 2.48
CA ALA A 53 6.74 -6.12 3.05
C ALA A 53 5.70 -7.24 2.98
N ALA A 54 4.48 -6.98 3.48
CA ALA A 54 3.36 -7.92 3.42
C ALA A 54 3.01 -8.32 1.99
N LEU A 55 3.10 -7.36 1.06
CA LEU A 55 2.84 -7.61 -0.35
C LEU A 55 3.95 -8.40 -1.05
N SER A 56 5.20 -8.26 -0.61
CA SER A 56 6.34 -8.97 -1.19
C SER A 56 6.45 -10.43 -0.74
N ASP A 57 5.92 -10.76 0.43
CA ASP A 57 5.97 -12.12 1.00
C ASP A 57 4.85 -13.03 0.44
N ALA A 58 3.80 -12.43 -0.12
CA ALA A 58 2.64 -13.15 -0.64
C ALA A 58 2.84 -13.81 -2.02
N VAL A 59 3.97 -13.56 -2.70
CA VAL A 59 4.16 -13.96 -4.09
C VAL A 59 5.36 -14.91 -4.21
N VAL A 60 5.15 -16.16 -3.77
CA VAL A 60 5.91 -17.30 -4.31
C VAL A 60 5.15 -17.75 -5.56
N VAL A 61 5.44 -17.15 -6.71
CA VAL A 61 4.95 -17.70 -7.99
C VAL A 61 5.74 -18.98 -8.25
N PRO A 62 5.12 -20.17 -8.27
CA PRO A 62 5.82 -21.35 -8.73
C PRO A 62 6.13 -21.15 -10.22
N GLU A 63 7.41 -21.11 -10.54
CA GLU A 63 7.90 -21.11 -11.92
C GLU A 63 7.33 -22.34 -12.62
N ALA A 64 6.54 -22.12 -13.67
CA ALA A 64 5.95 -23.19 -14.45
C ALA A 64 7.08 -23.96 -15.15
N ALA A 65 7.28 -25.21 -14.70
CA ALA A 65 8.21 -26.18 -15.27
C ALA A 65 7.73 -26.70 -16.64
#